data_AF-A0A8T3SJ98-F1
#
_entry.id   AF-A0A8T3SJ98-F1
#
_cell.length_a   1.000
_cell.length_b   1.000
_cell.length_c   1.000
_cell.angle_alpha   90.00
_cell.angle_beta   90.00
_cell.angle_gamma   90.00
#
_symmetry.space_group_name_H-M   'P 1'
#
loop_
_entity.id
_entity.type
_entity.pdbx_description
1 polymer ?
#
loop_
_entity_poly.entity_id
_entity_poly.type
_entity_poly.pdbx_seq_one_letter_code
_entity_poly.pdbx_strand_id
1 'polypeptide(L)'
;MNKNFYVKLILSVGMTIVSGAWAVQGIAKNVNFYDQPDASSKVAGSYDTEMGVIPIFTPKDSLWTKVADPRNGNVGWVKSTELGNTKVSYHVIRNNEGTHGYQYIHYGNTTSPSPDAISTEMKQMQLKHQAFQQDMHKMMLSMFKEMDHPWPFIMPVVVVPEKVSTLKQEKSPATAQVHKNK
;
A
#
# COMPACT_ATOMS: atom_id res chain seq x y z
N MET A 1 -47.36 21.08 -63.39
CA MET A 1 -46.54 20.28 -62.44
C MET A 1 -45.82 21.23 -61.50
N ASN A 2 -46.26 21.30 -60.24
CA ASN A 2 -45.84 22.32 -59.28
C ASN A 2 -44.59 21.89 -58.51
N LYS A 3 -43.50 22.66 -58.68
CA LYS A 3 -42.17 22.42 -58.07
C LYS A 3 -42.16 22.52 -56.53
N ASN A 4 -43.24 23.03 -55.92
CA ASN A 4 -43.33 23.27 -54.48
C ASN A 4 -43.73 22.03 -53.66
N PHE A 5 -43.99 20.88 -54.30
CA PHE A 5 -44.39 19.65 -53.63
C PHE A 5 -43.19 18.79 -53.15
N TYR A 6 -42.06 18.85 -53.86
CA TYR A 6 -40.87 18.03 -53.53
C TYR A 6 -40.07 18.57 -52.34
N VAL A 7 -40.12 19.88 -52.06
CA VAL A 7 -39.36 20.48 -50.95
C VAL A 7 -39.96 20.12 -49.59
N LYS A 8 -41.28 19.85 -49.52
CA LYS A 8 -41.95 19.47 -48.27
C LYS A 8 -41.79 17.98 -47.92
N LEU A 9 -41.39 17.13 -48.87
CA LEU A 9 -41.20 15.70 -48.64
C LEU A 9 -39.79 15.37 -48.09
N ILE A 10 -38.81 16.25 -48.30
CA ILE A 10 -37.42 16.03 -47.83
C ILE A 10 -37.24 16.49 -46.37
N LEU A 11 -38.20 17.23 -45.80
CA LEU A 11 -38.10 17.77 -44.44
C LEU A 11 -38.75 16.91 -43.34
N SER A 12 -39.34 15.75 -43.68
CA SER A 12 -40.06 14.89 -42.71
C SER A 12 -39.56 13.43 -42.64
N VAL A 13 -38.28 13.20 -42.93
CA VAL A 13 -37.56 11.97 -42.60
C VAL A 13 -36.44 12.42 -41.66
N GLY A 14 -36.66 12.46 -40.36
CA GLY A 14 -36.74 11.27 -39.55
C GLY A 14 -35.87 11.55 -38.33
N MET A 15 -36.42 12.39 -37.44
CA MET A 15 -35.87 12.74 -36.13
C MET A 15 -35.92 11.50 -35.24
N THR A 16 -35.12 10.49 -35.59
CA THR A 16 -35.04 9.21 -34.89
C THR A 16 -34.03 9.38 -33.76
N ILE A 17 -34.54 9.88 -32.64
CA ILE A 17 -34.26 9.40 -31.28
C ILE A 17 -32.93 8.60 -31.17
N VAL A 18 -31.81 9.30 -30.98
CA VAL A 18 -30.61 8.69 -30.36
C VAL A 18 -30.72 8.92 -28.85
N SER A 19 -31.75 8.30 -28.26
CA SER A 19 -31.88 8.13 -26.81
C SER A 19 -31.34 6.75 -26.46
N GLY A 20 -30.03 6.58 -26.55
CA GLY A 20 -29.43 5.25 -26.49
C GLY A 20 -27.98 5.24 -26.03
N ALA A 21 -27.67 5.93 -24.93
CA ALA A 21 -26.40 5.74 -24.23
C ALA A 21 -26.55 5.92 -22.71
N TRP A 22 -27.66 5.45 -22.13
CA TRP A 22 -27.74 5.20 -20.70
C TRP A 22 -27.48 3.72 -20.45
N ALA A 23 -26.22 3.34 -20.63
CA ALA A 23 -25.67 2.13 -20.07
C ALA A 23 -24.18 2.38 -19.81
N VAL A 24 -23.88 3.36 -18.97
CA VAL A 24 -22.70 3.24 -18.09
C VAL A 24 -23.04 2.09 -17.15
N GLN A 25 -22.93 0.88 -17.69
CA GLN A 25 -22.92 -0.34 -16.93
C GLN A 25 -21.88 -0.15 -15.83
N GLY A 26 -22.20 -0.54 -14.61
CA GLY A 26 -21.20 -0.70 -13.57
C GLY A 26 -20.16 -1.68 -14.10
N ILE A 27 -19.09 -1.14 -14.70
CA ILE A 27 -17.94 -1.91 -15.13
C ILE A 27 -17.34 -2.38 -13.82
N ALA A 28 -17.64 -3.62 -13.43
CA ALA A 28 -16.76 -4.36 -12.55
C ALA A 28 -15.40 -4.35 -13.25
N LYS A 29 -14.53 -3.42 -12.84
CA LYS A 29 -13.25 -3.16 -13.50
C LYS A 29 -12.35 -4.34 -13.16
N ASN A 30 -12.50 -5.43 -13.89
CA ASN A 30 -11.48 -6.47 -13.88
C ASN A 30 -10.22 -5.85 -14.46
N VAL A 31 -9.19 -5.76 -13.64
CA VAL A 31 -7.88 -5.23 -14.05
C VAL A 31 -6.96 -6.42 -14.27
N ASN A 32 -6.31 -6.43 -15.42
CA ASN A 32 -5.36 -7.48 -15.77
C ASN A 32 -4.00 -7.19 -15.14
N PHE A 33 -3.36 -8.23 -14.59
CA PHE A 33 -1.95 -8.20 -14.24
C PHE A 33 -1.14 -9.03 -15.23
N TYR A 34 0.09 -8.59 -15.42
CA TYR A 34 0.99 -9.02 -16.47
C TYR A 34 2.20 -9.73 -15.85
N ASP A 35 2.82 -10.66 -16.57
CA ASP A 35 3.99 -11.39 -16.05
C ASP A 35 5.23 -10.47 -15.93
N GLN A 36 5.30 -9.42 -16.76
CA GLN A 36 6.37 -8.42 -16.77
C GLN A 36 5.80 -7.00 -16.70
N PRO A 37 6.59 -5.97 -16.30
CA PRO A 37 6.16 -4.57 -16.29
C PRO A 37 6.12 -3.98 -17.72
N ASP A 38 5.36 -4.63 -18.60
CA ASP A 38 5.16 -4.27 -19.99
C ASP A 38 3.71 -4.61 -20.39
N ALA A 39 3.06 -3.67 -21.09
CA ALA A 39 1.70 -3.81 -21.57
C ALA A 39 1.59 -4.82 -22.73
N SER A 40 2.70 -5.11 -23.40
CA SER A 40 2.76 -6.15 -24.44
C SER A 40 3.00 -7.56 -23.88
N SER A 41 3.31 -7.67 -22.59
CA SER A 41 3.64 -8.96 -21.98
C SER A 41 2.39 -9.83 -21.76
N LYS A 42 2.63 -11.12 -21.50
CA LYS A 42 1.56 -12.08 -21.26
C LYS A 42 0.76 -11.69 -20.03
N VAL A 43 -0.57 -11.70 -20.17
CA VAL A 43 -1.49 -11.56 -19.04
C VAL A 43 -1.31 -12.77 -18.11
N ALA A 44 -0.85 -12.51 -16.89
CA ALA A 44 -0.70 -13.51 -15.84
C ALA A 44 -2.05 -13.81 -15.16
N GLY A 45 -2.97 -12.85 -15.17
CA GLY A 45 -4.36 -13.05 -14.74
C GLY A 45 -5.11 -11.73 -14.60
N SER A 46 -6.25 -11.77 -13.92
CA SER A 46 -7.10 -10.61 -13.67
C SER A 46 -7.62 -10.61 -12.23
N TYR A 47 -7.79 -9.43 -11.64
CA TYR A 47 -8.44 -9.27 -10.34
C TYR A 47 -9.65 -8.36 -10.43
N ASP A 48 -10.53 -8.54 -9.47
CA ASP A 48 -11.66 -7.65 -9.24
C ASP A 48 -11.20 -6.45 -8.39
N THR A 49 -11.33 -5.23 -8.93
CA THR A 49 -11.01 -3.99 -8.22
C THR A 49 -11.77 -3.80 -6.90
N GLU A 50 -12.93 -4.44 -6.71
CA GLU A 50 -13.69 -4.34 -5.47
C GLU A 50 -13.03 -5.10 -4.31
N MET A 51 -12.37 -6.21 -4.61
CA MET A 51 -11.67 -7.04 -3.63
C MET A 51 -10.32 -6.43 -3.23
N GLY A 52 -9.77 -5.57 -4.08
CA GLY A 52 -8.45 -4.98 -3.90
C GLY A 52 -7.31 -5.98 -4.16
N VAL A 53 -6.09 -5.46 -4.15
CA VAL A 53 -4.85 -6.23 -4.37
C VAL A 53 -3.80 -5.81 -3.36
N ILE A 54 -2.84 -6.72 -3.14
CA ILE A 54 -1.72 -6.47 -2.24
C ILE A 54 -0.53 -5.96 -3.06
N PRO A 55 -0.13 -4.69 -2.91
CA PRO A 55 1.11 -4.18 -3.47
C PRO A 55 2.32 -4.84 -2.80
N ILE A 56 3.22 -5.42 -3.60
CA ILE A 56 4.45 -6.04 -3.10
C ILE A 56 5.65 -5.12 -3.32
N PHE A 57 5.75 -4.54 -4.52
CA PHE A 57 6.93 -3.77 -4.91
C PHE A 57 6.60 -2.75 -6.00
N THR A 58 7.00 -1.50 -5.78
CA THR A 58 6.97 -0.44 -6.79
C THR A 58 8.40 0.04 -7.01
N PRO A 59 9.00 -0.20 -8.19
CA PRO A 59 10.31 0.35 -8.51
C PRO A 59 10.27 1.89 -8.48
N LYS A 60 11.37 2.51 -8.05
CA LYS A 60 11.55 3.96 -8.17
C LYS A 60 11.42 4.34 -9.65
N ASP A 61 10.62 5.37 -9.93
CA ASP A 61 10.37 5.93 -11.27
C ASP A 61 9.67 4.98 -12.28
N SER A 62 9.04 3.90 -11.81
CA SER A 62 8.27 3.00 -12.67
C SER A 62 6.77 3.27 -12.61
N LEU A 63 6.11 3.13 -13.76
CA LEU A 63 4.64 3.14 -13.88
C LEU A 63 4.01 1.79 -13.53
N TRP A 64 4.81 0.80 -13.16
CA TRP A 64 4.38 -0.56 -12.87
C TRP A 64 4.58 -0.90 -11.40
N THR A 65 3.59 -1.53 -10.82
CA THR A 65 3.62 -2.03 -9.44
C THR A 65 3.37 -3.53 -9.48
N LYS A 66 4.22 -4.29 -8.78
CA LYS A 66 4.03 -5.72 -8.58
C LYS A 66 2.99 -5.93 -7.48
N VAL A 67 1.95 -6.69 -7.78
CA VAL A 67 0.79 -6.93 -6.92
C VAL A 67 0.51 -8.42 -6.76
N ALA A 68 -0.12 -8.80 -5.65
CA ALA A 68 -0.69 -10.12 -5.41
C ALA A 68 -2.22 -10.06 -5.23
N ASP A 69 -2.93 -11.04 -5.79
CA ASP A 69 -4.35 -11.27 -5.49
C ASP A 69 -4.46 -12.16 -4.23
N PRO A 70 -5.09 -11.66 -3.14
CA PRO A 70 -5.17 -12.39 -1.88
C PRO A 70 -6.01 -13.68 -1.95
N ARG A 71 -6.86 -13.85 -2.98
CA ARG A 71 -7.79 -14.99 -3.07
C ARG A 71 -7.15 -16.24 -3.64
N ASN A 72 -6.22 -16.07 -4.58
CA ASN A 72 -5.59 -17.14 -5.32
C ASN A 72 -4.06 -17.15 -5.20
N GLY A 73 -3.45 -16.11 -4.63
CA GLY A 73 -2.00 -15.98 -4.50
C GLY A 73 -1.29 -15.66 -5.82
N ASN A 74 -2.02 -15.33 -6.88
CA ASN A 74 -1.41 -14.94 -8.16
C ASN A 74 -0.67 -13.63 -7.99
N VAL A 75 0.51 -13.56 -8.61
CA VAL A 75 1.37 -12.39 -8.57
C VAL A 75 1.59 -11.90 -10.00
N GLY A 76 1.56 -10.58 -10.19
CA GLY A 76 1.85 -9.98 -11.48
C GLY A 76 2.10 -8.48 -11.37
N TRP A 77 2.33 -7.86 -12.51
CA TRP A 77 2.57 -6.43 -12.65
C TRP A 77 1.30 -5.74 -13.13
N VAL A 78 0.97 -4.62 -12.53
CA VAL A 78 -0.16 -3.76 -12.93
C VAL A 78 0.32 -2.33 -13.08
N LYS A 79 -0.32 -1.55 -13.95
CA LYS A 79 -0.02 -0.12 -14.05
C LYS A 79 -0.49 0.61 -12.79
N SER A 80 0.34 1.49 -12.26
CA SER A 80 0.04 2.31 -11.08
C SER A 80 -1.21 3.19 -11.29
N THR A 81 -1.51 3.57 -12.54
CA THR A 81 -2.73 4.31 -12.88
C THR A 81 -4.01 3.49 -12.74
N GLU A 82 -3.93 2.16 -12.85
CA GLU A 82 -5.07 1.26 -12.70
C GLU A 82 -5.35 0.95 -11.23
N LEU A 83 -4.31 1.00 -10.38
CA LEU A 83 -4.40 0.87 -8.93
C LEU A 83 -5.16 2.02 -8.26
N GLY A 84 -5.13 3.23 -8.81
CA GLY A 84 -5.82 4.40 -8.23
C GLY A 84 -7.35 4.26 -8.13
N ASN A 85 -7.94 3.31 -8.87
CA ASN A 85 -9.36 2.97 -8.77
C ASN A 85 -9.67 1.85 -7.75
N THR A 86 -8.63 1.24 -7.17
CA THR A 86 -8.80 0.18 -6.17
C THR A 86 -8.92 0.81 -4.78
N LYS A 87 -9.83 0.29 -3.94
CA LYS A 87 -10.07 0.75 -2.57
C LYS A 87 -8.94 0.31 -1.61
N VAL A 88 -7.70 0.57 -1.99
CA VAL A 88 -6.52 0.26 -1.18
C VAL A 88 -5.89 1.59 -0.80
N SER A 89 -5.96 1.92 0.50
CA SER A 89 -5.37 3.13 1.05
C SER A 89 -3.96 2.82 1.56
N TYR A 90 -2.98 3.58 1.08
CA TYR A 90 -1.57 3.41 1.38
C TYR A 90 -1.12 4.52 2.33
N HIS A 91 -0.80 4.18 3.58
CA HIS A 91 -0.15 5.11 4.50
C HIS A 91 1.25 4.63 4.84
N VAL A 92 2.24 5.28 4.25
CA VAL A 92 3.65 5.10 4.60
C VAL A 92 4.00 6.14 5.65
N ILE A 93 4.06 5.73 6.92
CA ILE A 93 4.56 6.59 7.99
C ILE A 93 6.09 6.49 7.94
N ARG A 94 6.74 7.51 7.38
CA ARG A 94 8.18 7.67 7.46
C ARG A 94 8.51 8.43 8.74
N ASN A 95 9.18 7.77 9.69
CA ASN A 95 9.87 8.52 10.73
C ASN A 95 11.05 9.26 10.08
N ASN A 96 11.25 10.52 10.46
CA ASN A 96 12.27 11.43 9.92
C ASN A 96 13.74 10.97 10.14
N GLU A 97 13.97 9.77 10.66
CA GLU A 97 15.29 9.20 10.98
C GLU A 97 15.68 7.98 10.10
N GLY A 98 15.07 7.85 8.92
CA GLY A 98 15.72 7.25 7.75
C GLY A 98 15.81 5.73 7.65
N THR A 99 15.50 4.94 8.69
CA THR A 99 15.75 3.47 8.62
C THR A 99 14.53 2.58 8.95
N HIS A 100 13.50 3.11 9.61
CA HIS A 100 12.29 2.35 9.94
C HIS A 100 11.05 3.11 9.44
N GLY A 101 10.58 2.75 8.24
CA GLY A 101 9.29 3.17 7.73
C GLY A 101 8.28 2.04 7.95
N TYR A 102 7.19 2.31 8.66
CA TYR A 102 6.10 1.35 8.78
C TYR A 102 5.12 1.61 7.62
N GLN A 103 4.86 0.57 6.84
CA GLN A 103 3.85 0.61 5.78
C GLN A 103 2.56 0.02 6.32
N TYR A 104 1.55 0.88 6.48
CA TYR A 104 0.21 0.46 6.86
C TYR A 104 -0.62 0.29 5.60
N ILE A 105 -1.06 -0.95 5.34
CA ILE A 105 -1.91 -1.29 4.21
C ILE A 105 -3.31 -1.54 4.76
N HIS A 106 -4.22 -0.60 4.49
CA HIS A 106 -5.63 -0.75 4.83
C HIS A 106 -6.40 -1.25 3.60
N TYR A 107 -7.08 -2.39 3.76
CA TYR A 107 -7.94 -2.97 2.73
C TYR A 107 -9.39 -2.53 2.98
N GLY A 108 -10.01 -1.90 2.00
CA GLY A 108 -11.44 -1.58 2.02
C GLY A 108 -11.77 -0.08 1.99
N ASN A 109 -13.07 0.21 2.07
CA ASN A 109 -13.64 1.55 1.97
C ASN A 109 -13.50 2.32 3.30
N THR A 110 -12.28 2.41 3.83
CA THR A 110 -12.01 3.14 5.06
C THR A 110 -11.36 4.46 4.67
N THR A 111 -12.04 5.56 5.02
CA THR A 111 -11.43 6.87 5.18
C THR A 111 -10.08 6.66 5.86
N SER A 112 -8.99 6.97 5.16
CA SER A 112 -7.64 6.88 5.69
C SER A 112 -7.65 7.42 7.13
N PRO A 113 -7.41 6.60 8.17
CA PRO A 113 -7.34 7.12 9.52
C PRO A 113 -6.25 8.19 9.57
N SER A 114 -6.59 9.34 10.16
CA SER A 114 -5.64 10.46 10.29
C SER A 114 -4.31 9.93 10.86
N PRO A 115 -3.15 10.42 10.39
CA PRO A 115 -1.85 10.02 10.93
C PRO A 115 -1.77 10.04 12.46
N ASP A 116 -2.47 11.01 13.08
CA ASP A 116 -2.56 11.15 14.53
C ASP A 116 -3.30 9.96 15.20
N ALA A 117 -4.35 9.45 14.57
CA ALA A 117 -5.11 8.29 15.06
C ALA A 117 -4.24 7.03 15.03
N ILE A 118 -3.48 6.82 13.95
CA ILE A 118 -2.57 5.66 13.81
C ILE A 118 -1.47 5.70 14.88
N SER A 119 -0.88 6.88 15.13
CA SER A 119 0.16 7.03 16.16
C SER A 119 -0.35 6.69 17.56
N THR A 120 -1.61 7.06 17.86
CA THR A 120 -2.25 6.80 19.15
C THR A 120 -2.52 5.30 19.33
N GLU A 121 -2.99 4.64 18.28
CA GLU A 121 -3.22 3.19 18.29
C GLU A 121 -1.92 2.41 18.44
N MET A 122 -0.85 2.78 17.72
CA MET A 122 0.48 2.19 17.90
C MET A 122 0.98 2.32 19.33
N LYS A 123 0.81 3.50 19.95
CA LYS A 123 1.22 3.73 21.34
C LYS A 123 0.45 2.85 22.32
N GLN A 124 -0.86 2.68 22.12
CA GLN A 124 -1.65 1.75 22.91
C GLN A 124 -1.22 0.30 22.72
N MET A 125 -0.93 -0.10 21.49
CA MET A 125 -0.46 -1.44 21.18
C MET A 125 0.90 -1.71 21.83
N GLN A 126 1.81 -0.74 21.82
CA GLN A 126 3.12 -0.84 22.47
C GLN A 126 2.98 -0.97 24.00
N LEU A 127 2.08 -0.20 24.61
CA LEU A 127 1.78 -0.31 26.03
C LEU A 127 1.19 -1.67 26.39
N LYS A 128 0.25 -2.18 25.58
CA LYS A 128 -0.30 -3.53 25.76
C LYS A 128 0.78 -4.60 25.66
N HIS A 129 1.68 -4.48 24.70
CA HIS A 129 2.78 -5.43 24.52
C HIS A 129 3.73 -5.42 25.72
N GLN A 130 4.05 -4.24 26.25
CA GLN A 130 4.87 -4.11 27.45
C GLN A 130 4.18 -4.69 28.69
N ALA A 131 2.89 -4.40 28.88
CA ALA A 131 2.11 -4.97 29.98
C ALA A 131 2.04 -6.50 29.88
N PHE A 132 1.86 -7.03 28.68
CA PHE A 132 1.87 -8.47 28.42
C PHE A 132 3.21 -9.10 28.78
N GLN A 133 4.35 -8.49 28.42
CA GLN A 133 5.67 -8.99 28.79
C GLN A 133 5.89 -9.01 30.31
N GLN A 134 5.39 -7.99 31.03
CA GLN A 134 5.44 -7.96 32.48
C GLN A 134 4.57 -9.05 33.11
N ASP A 135 3.38 -9.26 32.56
CA ASP A 135 2.45 -10.30 33.01
C ASP A 135 3.04 -11.70 32.77
N MET A 136 3.63 -11.93 31.60
CA MET A 136 4.35 -13.16 31.28
C MET A 136 5.49 -13.42 32.28
N HIS A 137 6.28 -12.40 32.63
CA HIS A 137 7.32 -12.53 33.64
C HIS A 137 6.77 -12.92 35.01
N LYS A 138 5.65 -12.30 35.44
CA LYS A 138 5.01 -12.65 36.71
C LYS A 138 4.47 -14.07 36.70
N MET A 139 3.86 -14.50 35.60
CA MET A 139 3.36 -15.85 35.41
C MET A 139 4.50 -16.89 35.43
N MET A 140 5.62 -16.55 34.80
CA MET A 140 6.81 -17.41 34.78
C MET A 140 7.40 -17.53 36.19
N LEU A 141 7.45 -16.44 36.96
CA LEU A 141 7.87 -16.45 38.37
C LEU A 141 6.92 -17.25 39.27
N SER A 142 5.60 -17.15 39.07
CA SER A 142 4.64 -17.94 39.84
C SER A 142 4.74 -19.42 39.52
N MET A 143 4.91 -19.80 38.24
CA MET A 143 5.19 -21.18 37.86
C MET A 143 6.49 -21.69 38.48
N PHE A 144 7.55 -20.88 38.48
CA PHE A 144 8.84 -21.26 39.09
C PHE A 144 8.72 -21.48 40.60
N LYS A 145 7.85 -20.71 41.28
CA LYS A 145 7.60 -20.83 42.70
C LYS A 145 6.75 -22.07 43.05
N GLU A 146 5.87 -22.50 42.15
CA GLU A 146 5.02 -23.69 42.33
C GLU A 146 5.71 -24.99 41.89
N MET A 147 6.73 -24.91 41.02
CA MET A 147 7.54 -26.06 40.64
C MET A 147 8.59 -26.37 41.71
N ASP A 148 8.23 -27.24 42.66
CA ASP A 148 9.10 -27.71 43.76
C ASP A 148 10.28 -28.61 43.30
N HIS A 149 10.52 -28.72 41.99
CA HIS A 149 11.60 -29.51 41.39
C HIS A 149 12.40 -28.70 40.36
N PRO A 150 13.73 -28.54 40.55
CA PRO A 150 14.58 -27.72 39.68
C PRO A 150 14.83 -28.43 38.35
N TRP A 151 13.99 -28.16 37.35
CA TRP A 151 14.32 -28.47 35.96
C TRP A 151 15.16 -27.32 35.39
N PRO A 152 16.29 -27.59 34.71
CA PRO A 152 17.09 -26.53 34.11
C PRO A 152 16.33 -25.91 32.93
N PHE A 153 15.75 -24.74 33.16
CA PHE A 153 15.15 -23.92 32.10
C PHE A 153 16.23 -23.07 31.42
N ILE A 154 16.38 -23.26 30.11
CA ILE A 154 17.24 -22.42 29.27
C ILE A 154 16.40 -21.22 28.83
N MET A 155 16.67 -20.04 29.40
CA MET A 155 16.01 -18.80 28.94
C MET A 155 16.75 -18.24 27.71
N PRO A 156 16.04 -17.98 26.60
CA PRO A 156 16.64 -17.26 25.48
C PRO A 156 16.88 -15.80 25.90
N VAL A 157 18.14 -15.39 25.92
CA VAL A 157 18.54 -14.00 26.16
C VAL A 157 18.24 -13.21 24.89
N VAL A 158 17.22 -12.34 24.94
CA VAL A 158 16.98 -11.37 23.88
C VAL A 158 17.84 -10.14 24.18
N VAL A 159 18.91 -9.96 23.41
CA VAL A 159 19.74 -8.75 23.48
C VAL A 159 18.94 -7.60 22.90
N VAL A 160 18.46 -6.71 23.75
CA VAL A 160 17.89 -5.43 23.31
C VAL A 160 19.07 -4.53 22.96
N PRO A 161 19.22 -4.06 21.71
CA PRO A 161 20.29 -3.15 21.37
C PRO A 161 20.09 -1.84 22.15
N GLU A 162 21.09 -1.48 22.96
CA GLU A 162 21.13 -0.18 23.62
C GLU A 162 21.10 0.92 22.55
N LYS A 163 20.21 1.90 22.74
CA LYS A 163 20.18 3.09 21.89
C LYS A 163 21.54 3.78 22.00
N VAL A 164 22.34 3.65 20.95
CA VAL A 164 23.65 4.31 20.85
C VAL A 164 23.39 5.81 20.85
N SER A 165 23.68 6.45 21.97
CA SER A 165 23.62 7.90 22.12
C SER A 165 24.64 8.50 21.15
N THR A 166 24.14 9.13 20.07
CA THR A 166 24.95 9.82 19.07
C THR A 166 25.84 10.87 19.74
N LEU A 167 27.14 10.58 19.83
CA LEU A 167 28.15 11.58 20.12
C LEU A 167 28.23 12.56 18.95
N LYS A 168 28.03 13.82 19.31
CA LYS A 168 28.16 15.06 18.54
C LYS A 168 29.40 15.00 17.63
N GLN A 169 29.19 14.91 16.30
CA GLN A 169 30.27 15.06 15.33
C GLN A 169 30.75 16.51 15.31
N GLU A 170 31.98 16.69 15.77
CA GLU A 170 32.74 17.93 15.73
C GLU A 170 33.12 18.25 14.28
N LYS A 171 32.78 19.48 13.89
CA LYS A 171 32.89 20.03 12.54
C LYS A 171 34.34 20.43 12.26
N SER A 172 35.04 19.66 11.42
CA SER A 172 36.37 20.03 10.91
C SER A 172 36.24 20.86 9.61
N PRO A 173 37.01 21.96 9.44
CA PRO A 173 36.79 22.95 8.39
C PRO A 173 37.34 22.57 7.00
N ALA A 174 36.67 23.14 6.00
CA ALA A 174 36.84 22.93 4.58
C ALA A 174 38.24 23.30 4.05
N THR A 175 38.83 22.41 3.25
CA THR A 175 39.94 22.72 2.36
C THR A 175 39.39 23.32 1.06
N ALA A 176 39.67 24.60 0.84
CA ALA A 176 39.40 25.29 -0.43
C ALA A 176 40.35 24.75 -1.52
N GLN A 177 39.80 24.20 -2.61
CA GLN A 177 40.54 23.99 -3.84
C GLN A 177 40.25 25.13 -4.82
N VAL A 178 41.30 25.90 -5.09
CA VAL A 178 41.38 26.95 -6.11
C VAL A 178 41.68 26.27 -7.45
N HIS A 179 40.70 26.22 -8.35
CA HIS A 179 40.93 25.90 -9.76
C HIS A 179 41.20 27.21 -10.53
N LYS A 180 42.46 27.43 -10.91
CA LYS A 180 42.83 28.30 -12.03
C LYS A 180 42.96 27.41 -13.26
N ASN A 181 42.11 27.60 -14.27
CA ASN A 181 42.41 27.14 -15.62
C ASN A 181 42.69 28.35 -16.51
N LYS A 182 43.73 28.18 -17.30
CA LYS A 182 44.26 29.06 -18.33
C LYS A 182 43.88 28.49 -19.68
#